data_AF-A0A6P0TL56-F1
#
_entry.id   AF-A0A6P0TL56-F1
#
_cell.length_a   1.000
_cell.length_b   1.000
_cell.length_c   1.000
_cell.angle_alpha   90.00
_cell.angle_beta   90.00
_cell.angle_gamma   90.00
#
_symmetry.space_group_name_H-M   'P 1'
#
loop_
_entity.id
_entity.type
_entity.pdbx_description
1 polymer ?
#
loop_
_entity_poly.entity_id
_entity_poly.type
_entity_poly.pdbx_seq_one_letter_code
_entity_poly.pdbx_strand_id
1 'polypeptide(L)' 'MLDDPENKTWIDDTEIVPFGDRGLAIARCRQIAEQNELKGEGRCTLCGVRRLRSGKAHRCIFEREIENA' A
#
# COMPACT_ATOMS: atom_id res chain seq x y z
N MET A 1 -22.76 -14.65 16.61
CA MET A 1 -21.76 -13.76 16.01
C MET A 1 -21.01 -14.60 15.00
N LEU A 2 -21.36 -14.46 13.73
CA LEU A 2 -20.64 -15.10 12.63
C LEU A 2 -19.43 -14.22 12.36
N ASP A 3 -18.25 -14.80 12.55
CA ASP A 3 -16.95 -14.23 12.22
C ASP A 3 -16.90 -14.22 10.68
N ASP A 4 -17.23 -13.11 10.04
CA ASP A 4 -17.15 -12.96 8.58
C ASP A 4 -15.67 -13.07 8.13
N PRO A 5 -15.25 -14.16 7.45
CA PRO A 5 -13.86 -14.35 7.05
C PRO A 5 -13.52 -13.58 5.75
N GLU A 6 -14.38 -12.64 5.33
CA GLU A 6 -14.21 -11.86 4.11
C GLU A 6 -13.47 -10.53 4.36
N ASN A 7 -12.67 -10.43 5.42
CA ASN A 7 -11.66 -9.38 5.52
C ASN A 7 -10.57 -9.69 4.48
N LYS A 8 -10.88 -9.39 3.21
CA LYS A 8 -10.04 -9.67 2.06
C LYS A 8 -8.89 -8.68 2.11
N THR A 9 -7.82 -9.12 2.74
CA THR A 9 -6.50 -8.50 2.71
C THR A 9 -6.01 -8.53 1.25
N TRP A 10 -6.25 -7.45 0.51
CA TRP A 10 -5.73 -7.34 -0.86
C TRP A 10 -4.38 -6.60 -0.84
N ILE A 11 -3.40 -7.20 -1.51
CA ILE A 11 -2.12 -6.55 -1.73
C ILE A 11 -2.24 -5.68 -2.98
N ASP A 12 -2.44 -4.36 -2.80
CA ASP A 12 -2.40 -3.43 -3.93
C ASP A 12 -0.95 -3.11 -4.27
N ASP A 13 -0.58 -3.41 -5.52
CA ASP A 13 0.77 -3.29 -6.06
C ASP A 13 0.85 -2.27 -7.22
N THR A 14 -0.17 -1.42 -7.36
CA THR A 14 -0.31 -0.53 -8.51
C THR A 14 0.54 0.74 -8.40
N GLU A 15 0.81 1.19 -7.18
CA GLU A 15 1.56 2.42 -6.93
C GLU A 15 3.06 2.25 -7.12
N ILE A 16 3.59 2.95 -8.13
CA ILE A 16 5.01 2.96 -8.48
C ILE A 16 5.60 4.32 -8.15
N VAL A 17 6.56 4.35 -7.23
CA VAL A 17 7.28 5.55 -6.85
C VAL A 17 8.62 5.62 -7.61
N PRO A 18 8.88 6.67 -8.41
CA PRO A 18 10.06 6.76 -9.28
C PRO A 18 11.31 7.24 -8.52
N PHE A 19 11.59 6.63 -7.38
CA PHE A 19 12.79 6.93 -6.59
C PHE A 19 13.78 5.77 -6.69
N GLY A 20 15.05 6.09 -6.96
CA GLY A 20 16.15 5.13 -6.90
C GLY A 20 16.56 4.79 -5.46
N ASP A 21 16.30 5.71 -4.52
CA ASP A 21 16.57 5.51 -3.09
C ASP A 21 15.41 4.78 -2.40
N ARG A 22 15.74 3.74 -1.63
CA ARG A 22 14.76 2.90 -0.93
C ARG A 22 14.10 3.64 0.24
N GLY A 23 14.83 4.51 0.95
CA GLY A 23 14.29 5.27 2.08
C GLY A 23 13.23 6.27 1.63
N LEU A 24 13.52 7.03 0.57
CA LEU A 24 12.57 7.94 -0.07
C LEU A 24 11.35 7.20 -0.62
N ALA A 25 11.55 6.03 -1.24
CA ALA A 25 10.45 5.19 -1.70
C ALA A 25 9.52 4.76 -0.56
N ILE A 26 10.07 4.27 0.56
CA ILE A 26 9.28 3.87 1.74
C ILE A 26 8.51 5.07 2.31
N ALA A 27 9.16 6.23 2.47
CA ALA A 27 8.52 7.42 2.99
C ALA A 27 7.33 7.86 2.12
N ARG A 28 7.48 7.81 0.79
CA ARG A 28 6.39 8.11 -0.14
C ARG A 28 5.27 7.09 -0.10
N CYS A 29 5.59 5.79 -0.07
CA CYS A 29 4.57 4.77 0.07
C CYS A 29 3.79 4.92 1.38
N ARG A 30 4.44 5.27 2.51
CA ARG A 30 3.74 5.57 3.78
C ARG A 30 2.78 6.74 3.66
N GLN A 31 3.19 7.82 2.99
CA GLN A 31 2.30 8.96 2.75
C GLN A 31 1.08 8.60 1.91
N ILE A 32 1.24 7.73 0.91
CA ILE A 32 0.13 7.25 0.09
C ILE A 32 -0.85 6.42 0.93
N ALA A 33 -0.34 5.51 1.75
CA ALA A 33 -1.14 4.73 2.69
C ALA A 33 -1.96 5.63 3.63
N GLU A 34 -1.30 6.59 4.30
CA GLU A 34 -1.95 7.55 5.20
C GLU A 34 -3.00 8.40 4.47
N GLN A 35 -2.74 8.84 3.23
CA GLN A 35 -3.71 9.58 2.44
C GLN A 35 -4.95 8.74 2.07
N ASN A 36 -4.78 7.46 1.78
CA ASN A 36 -5.90 6.58 1.48
C ASN A 36 -6.76 6.32 2.72
N GLU A 37 -6.11 6.17 3.90
CA GLU A 37 -6.81 6.11 5.19
C GLU A 37 -7.59 7.40 5.46
N LEU A 38 -6.97 8.57 5.25
CA LEU A 38 -7.61 9.88 5.44
C LEU A 38 -8.79 10.13 4.49
N LYS A 39 -8.76 9.55 3.28
CA LYS A 39 -9.86 9.64 2.30
C LYS A 39 -11.03 8.71 2.64
N GLY A 40 -10.90 7.84 3.64
CA GLY A 40 -11.92 6.88 4.00
C GLY A 40 -12.05 5.73 3.00
N GLU A 41 -11.02 5.45 2.18
CA GLU A 41 -11.02 4.32 1.24
C GLU A 41 -10.60 2.99 1.89
N GLY A 42 -10.80 2.85 3.20
CA GLY A 42 -10.37 1.70 4.01
C GLY A 42 -8.99 1.87 4.64
N ARG A 43 -8.67 0.96 5.57
CA ARG A 43 -7.39 0.96 6.29
C ARG A 43 -6.30 0.50 5.33
N CYS A 44 -5.22 1.26 5.20
CA CYS A 44 -4.12 0.95 4.28
C CYS A 44 -2.81 0.90 5.04
N THR A 45 -2.21 -0.29 5.16
CA THR A 45 -0.94 -0.49 5.87
C THR A 45 0.18 -0.75 4.88
N LEU A 46 1.29 -0.01 4.98
CA LEU A 46 2.48 -0.30 4.17
C LEU A 46 3.20 -1.55 4.68
N CYS A 47 3.19 -2.63 3.90
CA CYS A 47 3.95 -3.86 4.19
C CYS A 47 5.39 -3.77 3.69
N GLY A 48 5.65 -3.03 2.62
CA GLY A 48 7.00 -2.89 2.09
C GLY A 48 7.10 -2.21 0.74
N VAL A 49 8.30 -2.25 0.16
CA VAL A 49 8.57 -1.76 -1.19
C VAL A 49 9.39 -2.78 -1.97
N ARG A 50 9.07 -2.98 -3.24
CA ARG A 50 9.77 -3.88 -4.16
C ARG A 50 10.46 -3.08 -5.25
N ARG A 51 11.77 -3.27 -5.42
CA ARG A 51 12.52 -2.64 -6.52
C ARG A 51 12.06 -3.21 -7.86
N LEU A 52 11.76 -2.34 -8.83
CA LEU A 52 11.44 -2.73 -10.21
C LEU A 52 12.71 -3.07 -10.99
N ARG A 53 12.58 -3.89 -12.05
CA ARG A 53 13.72 -4.33 -12.89
C ARG A 53 14.54 -3.17 -13.46
N SER A 54 13.90 -2.02 -13.70
CA SER A 54 14.58 -0.81 -14.18
C SER A 54 15.52 -0.17 -13.14
N GLY A 55 15.48 -0.58 -11.86
CA GLY A 55 16.33 -0.09 -10.78
C GLY A 55 16.07 1.36 -10.32
N LYS A 56 15.33 2.14 -11.11
CA LYS A 56 15.03 3.56 -10.89
C LYS A 56 13.72 3.81 -10.13
N ALA A 57 12.97 2.75 -9.86
CA ALA A 57 11.65 2.86 -9.27
C ALA A 57 11.39 1.69 -8.31
N HIS A 58 10.55 1.95 -7.33
CA HIS A 58 10.07 0.98 -6.38
C HIS A 58 8.55 0.91 -6.47
N ARG A 59 8.01 -0.30 -6.34
CA ARG A 59 6.59 -0.59 -6.23
C ARG A 59 6.23 -0.67 -4.76
N CYS A 60 5.23 0.08 -4.34
CA CYS A 60 4.70 -0.02 -2.98
C CYS A 60 3.93 -1.33 -2.83
N ILE A 61 3.97 -1.92 -1.64
CA ILE A 61 3.21 -3.11 -1.29
C ILE A 61 2.34 -2.71 -0.11
N PHE A 62 1.05 -2.56 -0.36
CA PHE A 62 0.08 -2.17 0.65
C PHE A 62 -0.81 -3.35 1.02
N GLU A 63 -1.26 -3.36 2.26
CA GLU A 63 -2.35 -4.19 2.73
C GLU A 63 -3.57 -3.29 2.95
N ARG A 64 -4.65 -3.52 2.19
CA ARG A 64 -5.90 -2.76 2.33
C ARG A 64 -7.00 -3.61 2.96
N GLU A 65 -7.65 -3.06 3.98
CA GLU A 65 -8.91 -3.56 4.54
C GLU A 65 -10.05 -2.69 3.97
N ILE A 66 -10.93 -3.27 3.15
CA ILE A 66 -12.08 -2.58 2.58
C ILE A 66 -13.27 -2.87 3.50
N GLU A 67 -13.74 -1.88 4.26
CA GLU A 67 -15.06 -1.95 4.88
C GLU A 67 -16.10 -1.82 3.77
N ASN A 68 -16.75 -2.93 3.39
CA ASN A 68 -17.95 -2.89 2.55
C ASN A 68 -19.06 -2.21 3.36
N ALA A 69 -19.37 -0.95 3.02
CA ALA A 69 -20.55 -0.24 3.49
C ALA A 69 -21.81 -0.69 2.72
#